data_AF-A0A2G3DRD5-F1
#
_entry.id   AF-A0A2G3DRD5-F1
#
_cell.length_a   1.000
_cell.length_b   1.000
_cell.length_c   1.000
_cell.angle_alpha   90.00
_cell.angle_beta   90.00
_cell.angle_gamma   90.00
#
_symmetry.space_group_name_H-M   'P 1'
#
loop_
_entity.id
_entity.type
_entity.pdbx_description
1 polymer ?
#
loop_
_entity_poly.entity_id
_entity_poly.type
_entity_poly.pdbx_seq_one_letter_code
_entity_poly.pdbx_strand_id
1 'polypeptide(L)'
;MKNRKIISIVMVLQIILLAACGVSKDTNDTKIDTEQVDKDNEKDNKNEEINEEQDEGQSIGTALILPEDDTDQDTQIYRDFLTGNSDLSLAFYCDNVFDEENYGTYDFGDIRDKSISFMEFIDEFEKKANVEIGTIAYAYIDCGDDGKKELALDLKAKSGSGTFANDYVVIKDIDGELQLIYTLDGECGANGWNDLNEYGYIGTYGQGISTSRYHEAALIDADGNYKYGYFDYSGDPGMDLEQFYEINAGSTDYEKYEELNEAAEAHGIKPMFYEASIPDNNSNSEEYQKYYCVEFYNTSNELVDAKEIKNEEFYMNIMEVFEHIHFISKEEYDKKIADRQADIGLTDKIGSGAIPEYTVILNLK
;
A
#
# COMPACT_ATOMS: atom_id res chain seq x y z
N MET A 1 -8.13 -6.67 59.82
CA MET A 1 -7.83 -6.71 58.36
C MET A 1 -8.85 -5.84 57.64
N LYS A 2 -8.42 -5.25 56.52
CA LYS A 2 -8.82 -3.96 55.95
C LYS A 2 -10.32 -3.79 55.59
N ASN A 3 -10.83 -2.64 56.05
CA ASN A 3 -11.79 -1.67 55.51
C ASN A 3 -12.80 -1.98 54.40
N ARG A 4 -13.98 -1.40 54.67
CA ARG A 4 -15.21 -1.23 53.90
C ARG A 4 -15.14 -0.16 52.81
N LYS A 5 -15.91 -0.38 51.73
CA LYS A 5 -16.86 0.53 51.01
C LYS A 5 -16.37 1.76 50.21
N ILE A 6 -16.81 1.77 48.94
CA ILE A 6 -17.47 2.83 48.14
C ILE A 6 -16.69 4.13 47.83
N ILE A 7 -16.47 4.39 46.53
CA ILE A 7 -16.45 5.71 45.84
C ILE A 7 -16.87 5.40 44.38
N SER A 8 -18.11 5.67 43.95
CA SER A 8 -18.76 6.93 43.52
C SER A 8 -18.58 7.27 42.04
N ILE A 9 -19.76 7.38 41.41
CA ILE A 9 -20.14 7.96 40.12
C ILE A 9 -19.61 9.40 39.97
N VAL A 10 -19.11 9.79 38.78
CA VAL A 10 -19.31 11.13 38.20
C VAL A 10 -19.58 11.00 36.69
N MET A 11 -20.77 11.44 36.31
CA MET A 11 -21.23 11.74 34.96
C MET A 11 -20.66 13.09 34.47
N VAL A 12 -20.22 13.11 33.20
CA VAL A 12 -20.74 13.91 32.07
C VAL A 12 -20.81 15.47 32.17
N LEU A 13 -20.27 16.08 31.10
CA LEU A 13 -20.53 17.39 30.45
C LEU A 13 -19.92 18.70 30.98
N GLN A 14 -19.12 19.36 30.12
CA GLN A 14 -19.37 20.66 29.43
C GLN A 14 -18.06 21.05 28.66
N ILE A 15 -17.95 21.13 27.32
CA ILE A 15 -18.60 21.93 26.26
C ILE A 15 -18.15 23.42 26.20
N ILE A 16 -17.37 23.72 25.14
CA ILE A 16 -17.28 24.92 24.24
C ILE A 16 -16.59 26.21 24.72
N LEU A 17 -15.58 26.63 23.95
CA LEU A 17 -15.47 27.93 23.21
C LEU A 17 -14.28 27.83 22.22
N LEU A 18 -14.50 27.61 20.92
CA LEU A 18 -14.63 28.63 19.86
C LEU A 18 -13.54 29.71 19.86
N ALA A 19 -12.66 29.63 18.86
CA ALA A 19 -12.17 30.80 18.13
C ALA A 19 -12.02 30.42 16.64
N ALA A 20 -13.03 30.82 15.86
CA ALA A 20 -12.93 30.97 14.42
C ALA A 20 -12.36 32.35 14.08
N CYS A 21 -12.02 32.50 12.80
CA CYS A 21 -11.70 33.72 12.04
C CYS A 21 -10.22 34.08 11.87
N GLY A 22 -9.76 33.85 10.65
CA GLY A 22 -8.57 34.46 10.09
C GLY A 22 -8.43 34.25 8.57
N VAL A 23 -9.52 34.38 7.80
CA VAL A 23 -9.45 34.56 6.35
C VAL A 23 -8.88 35.97 6.10
N SER A 24 -7.70 36.07 5.49
CA SER A 24 -7.28 37.30 4.81
C SER A 24 -7.20 37.02 3.31
N LYS A 25 -8.20 37.54 2.59
CA LYS A 25 -8.00 38.02 1.23
C LYS A 25 -6.96 39.13 1.27
N ASP A 26 -5.96 39.06 0.40
CA ASP A 26 -5.46 40.25 -0.27
C ASP A 26 -5.19 39.94 -1.74
N THR A 27 -6.06 40.53 -2.55
CA THR A 27 -5.85 40.90 -3.95
C THR A 27 -4.76 41.96 -4.06
N ASN A 28 -3.82 41.77 -4.99
CA ASN A 28 -3.32 42.77 -5.94
C ASN A 28 -2.32 42.05 -6.86
N ASP A 29 -2.68 41.79 -8.12
CA ASP A 29 -2.35 42.66 -9.24
C ASP A 29 -0.91 43.21 -9.16
N THR A 30 -0.02 42.73 -10.04
CA THR A 30 0.70 43.58 -11.02
C THR A 30 1.71 42.76 -11.84
N LYS A 31 1.40 42.68 -13.14
CA LYS A 31 2.27 42.70 -14.33
C LYS A 31 3.40 41.67 -14.48
N ILE A 32 3.15 40.81 -15.47
CA ILE A 32 4.12 40.38 -16.48
C ILE A 32 4.65 41.64 -17.18
N ASP A 33 5.96 41.86 -17.11
CA ASP A 33 6.69 42.65 -18.10
C ASP A 33 7.89 41.84 -18.56
N THR A 34 7.88 41.59 -19.87
CA THR A 34 8.90 40.92 -20.65
C THR A 34 9.97 41.95 -21.00
N GLU A 35 11.25 41.69 -20.75
CA GLU A 35 12.30 42.26 -21.59
C GLU A 35 13.60 41.43 -21.52
N GLN A 36 13.95 40.85 -22.67
CA GLN A 36 15.27 40.32 -22.99
C GLN A 36 16.32 41.44 -22.97
N VAL A 37 17.53 41.16 -22.46
CA VAL A 37 18.79 41.62 -23.09
C VAL A 37 19.90 40.60 -22.83
N ASP A 38 20.43 40.05 -23.92
CA ASP A 38 21.68 39.30 -24.04
C ASP A 38 22.89 40.08 -23.51
N LYS A 39 23.87 39.36 -22.92
CA LYS A 39 25.23 39.21 -23.50
C LYS A 39 26.20 38.47 -22.58
N ASP A 40 26.81 37.45 -23.19
CA ASP A 40 28.22 37.04 -23.15
C ASP A 40 28.92 36.90 -21.79
N ASN A 41 29.28 35.65 -21.46
CA ASN A 41 30.70 35.29 -21.35
C ASN A 41 30.90 33.78 -21.44
N GLU A 42 31.60 33.36 -22.49
CA GLU A 42 32.30 32.09 -22.58
C GLU A 42 33.26 31.90 -21.39
N LYS A 43 33.32 30.67 -20.87
CA LYS A 43 34.59 29.99 -20.62
C LYS A 43 34.39 28.49 -20.39
N ASP A 44 34.84 27.74 -21.38
CA ASP A 44 35.55 26.46 -21.30
C ASP A 44 35.30 25.58 -20.06
N ASN A 45 34.72 24.39 -20.29
CA ASN A 45 35.44 23.19 -19.86
C ASN A 45 35.10 21.95 -20.71
N LYS A 46 36.15 21.18 -20.91
CA LYS A 46 36.36 20.11 -21.90
C LYS A 46 35.41 18.92 -21.75
N ASN A 47 34.96 18.43 -22.91
CA ASN A 47 34.63 17.03 -23.15
C ASN A 47 35.86 16.15 -22.92
N GLU A 48 35.74 15.13 -22.08
CA GLU A 48 36.51 13.89 -22.23
C GLU A 48 35.52 12.78 -22.63
N GLU A 49 35.66 12.32 -23.86
CA GLU A 49 35.11 11.07 -24.37
C GLU A 49 35.68 9.92 -23.55
N ILE A 50 34.82 9.09 -22.96
CA ILE A 50 35.22 7.80 -22.40
C ILE A 50 34.80 6.72 -23.41
N ASN A 51 35.82 6.09 -23.98
CA ASN A 51 35.74 4.95 -24.88
C ASN A 51 34.92 3.80 -24.26
N GLU A 52 34.04 3.24 -25.09
CA GLU A 52 33.51 1.88 -24.94
C GLU A 52 34.62 0.88 -25.30
N GLU A 53 35.10 0.11 -24.33
CA GLU A 53 35.73 -1.19 -24.58
C GLU A 53 34.99 -2.26 -23.77
N GLN A 54 34.53 -3.29 -24.49
CA GLN A 54 34.06 -4.55 -23.94
C GLN A 54 35.18 -5.22 -23.15
N ASP A 55 34.89 -5.68 -21.93
CA ASP A 55 35.63 -6.78 -21.32
C ASP A 55 34.66 -7.72 -20.60
N GLU A 56 34.77 -9.00 -20.92
CA GLU A 56 33.96 -10.10 -20.42
C GLU A 56 34.52 -10.57 -19.07
N GLY A 57 33.65 -10.68 -18.07
CA GLY A 57 33.87 -11.49 -16.87
C GLY A 57 34.79 -10.90 -15.82
N GLN A 58 34.22 -10.12 -14.89
CA GLN A 58 34.86 -9.85 -13.60
C GLN A 58 33.83 -9.69 -12.48
N SER A 59 34.02 -10.52 -11.45
CA SER A 59 33.36 -10.50 -10.13
C SER A 59 33.07 -9.07 -9.64
N ILE A 60 31.80 -8.78 -9.35
CA ILE A 60 31.35 -7.48 -8.83
C ILE A 60 31.75 -7.41 -7.34
N GLY A 61 33.03 -7.11 -7.10
CA GLY A 61 33.53 -6.65 -5.81
C GLY A 61 33.45 -5.13 -5.73
N THR A 62 32.28 -4.54 -5.97
CA THR A 62 32.08 -3.11 -5.74
C THR A 62 31.86 -2.93 -4.25
N ALA A 63 32.83 -2.34 -3.55
CA ALA A 63 32.67 -2.01 -2.13
C ALA A 63 31.43 -1.11 -1.97
N LEU A 64 30.45 -1.54 -1.17
CA LEU A 64 29.27 -0.74 -0.88
C LEU A 64 29.70 0.54 -0.17
N ILE A 65 29.27 1.68 -0.70
CA ILE A 65 29.54 2.99 -0.11
C ILE A 65 28.35 3.35 0.78
N LEU A 66 28.43 2.99 2.05
CA LEU A 66 27.47 3.47 3.05
C LEU A 66 27.94 4.85 3.57
N PRO A 67 27.03 5.83 3.75
CA PRO A 67 27.36 7.08 4.43
C PRO A 67 27.98 6.82 5.81
N GLU A 68 29.00 7.60 6.19
CA GLU A 68 29.69 7.47 7.49
C GLU A 68 28.87 8.01 8.68
N ASP A 69 27.77 8.74 8.43
CA ASP A 69 27.07 9.52 9.45
C ASP A 69 26.04 8.75 10.30
N ASP A 70 25.76 7.48 9.97
CA ASP A 70 24.82 6.66 10.76
C ASP A 70 25.59 5.71 11.69
N THR A 71 25.93 6.23 12.87
CA THR A 71 26.71 5.54 13.92
C THR A 71 25.84 5.06 15.08
N ASP A 72 24.52 4.94 14.87
CA ASP A 72 23.64 4.38 15.87
C ASP A 72 24.00 2.90 16.12
N GLN A 73 24.15 2.52 17.39
CA GLN A 73 24.41 1.12 17.74
C GLN A 73 23.23 0.24 17.32
N ASP A 74 22.02 0.81 17.28
CA ASP A 74 20.79 0.08 17.01
C ASP A 74 20.65 -0.32 15.52
N THR A 75 21.46 0.25 14.61
CA THR A 75 21.42 -0.09 13.17
C THR A 75 22.69 -0.77 12.65
N GLN A 76 23.70 -0.97 13.50
CA GLN A 76 25.00 -1.52 13.08
C GLN A 76 24.89 -2.92 12.48
N ILE A 77 24.01 -3.78 13.02
CA ILE A 77 23.80 -5.14 12.49
C ILE A 77 23.33 -5.14 11.02
N TYR A 78 22.49 -4.17 10.65
CA TYR A 78 22.04 -4.00 9.27
C TYR A 78 23.17 -3.49 8.36
N ARG A 79 24.03 -2.60 8.87
CA ARG A 79 25.22 -2.14 8.13
C ARG A 79 26.21 -3.29 7.91
N ASP A 80 26.37 -4.16 8.90
CA ASP A 80 27.21 -5.35 8.79
C ASP A 80 26.65 -6.28 7.70
N PHE A 81 25.34 -6.46 7.61
CA PHE A 81 24.71 -7.24 6.55
C PHE A 81 24.92 -6.63 5.17
N LEU A 82 24.58 -5.34 5.01
CA LEU A 82 24.75 -4.63 3.74
C LEU A 82 26.20 -4.65 3.24
N THR A 83 27.18 -4.74 4.14
CA THR A 83 28.61 -4.80 3.80
C THR A 83 29.18 -6.22 3.70
N GLY A 84 28.36 -7.25 3.89
CA GLY A 84 28.76 -8.66 3.84
C GLY A 84 29.54 -9.16 5.06
N ASN A 85 29.43 -8.47 6.20
CA ASN A 85 30.03 -8.85 7.47
C ASN A 85 29.08 -9.63 8.40
N SER A 86 27.78 -9.66 8.08
CA SER A 86 26.80 -10.54 8.70
C SER A 86 25.89 -11.16 7.64
N ASP A 87 25.19 -12.22 8.05
CA ASP A 87 24.32 -12.99 7.18
C ASP A 87 22.85 -12.77 7.55
N LEU A 88 21.98 -13.12 6.61
CA LEU A 88 20.53 -13.14 6.72
C LEU A 88 20.03 -14.59 6.84
N SER A 89 19.00 -14.77 7.65
CA SER A 89 18.23 -16.00 7.79
C SER A 89 16.85 -15.83 7.16
N LEU A 90 16.35 -16.89 6.54
CA LEU A 90 15.05 -16.89 5.84
C LEU A 90 14.00 -17.72 6.59
N ALA A 91 14.35 -18.29 7.74
CA ALA A 91 13.51 -19.18 8.50
C ALA A 91 12.19 -18.51 8.93
N PHE A 92 12.26 -17.28 9.45
CA PHE A 92 11.05 -16.56 9.87
C PHE A 92 10.08 -16.38 8.70
N TYR A 93 10.56 -15.87 7.57
CA TYR A 93 9.74 -15.64 6.38
C TYR A 93 9.07 -16.95 5.91
N CYS A 94 9.83 -18.02 5.75
CA CYS A 94 9.28 -19.31 5.30
C CYS A 94 8.25 -19.91 6.26
N ASP A 95 8.39 -19.65 7.56
CA ASP A 95 7.52 -20.24 8.59
C ASP A 95 6.26 -19.41 8.87
N ASN A 96 6.31 -18.08 8.65
CA ASN A 96 5.28 -17.15 9.14
C ASN A 96 4.69 -16.24 8.06
N VAL A 97 5.36 -16.09 6.92
CA VAL A 97 5.01 -15.09 5.89
C VAL A 97 4.68 -15.75 4.57
N PHE A 98 5.53 -16.67 4.11
CA PHE A 98 5.30 -17.40 2.88
C PHE A 98 4.03 -18.24 3.00
N ASP A 99 3.14 -18.05 2.04
CA ASP A 99 1.92 -18.82 1.89
C ASP A 99 1.80 -19.24 0.43
N GLU A 100 1.88 -20.55 0.18
CA GLU A 100 1.86 -21.13 -1.16
C GLU A 100 0.54 -20.84 -1.90
N GLU A 101 -0.53 -20.50 -1.16
CA GLU A 101 -1.86 -20.25 -1.69
C GLU A 101 -2.21 -18.76 -1.81
N ASN A 102 -1.39 -17.84 -1.29
CA ASN A 102 -1.65 -16.40 -1.27
C ASN A 102 -0.63 -15.55 -2.06
N TYR A 103 -1.10 -14.40 -2.53
CA TYR A 103 -0.42 -13.53 -3.50
C TYR A 103 0.86 -12.85 -2.96
N GLY A 104 1.84 -12.64 -3.84
CA GLY A 104 2.95 -11.69 -3.63
C GLY A 104 4.18 -12.20 -2.87
N THR A 105 4.22 -13.47 -2.47
CA THR A 105 5.36 -14.05 -1.73
C THR A 105 6.24 -14.94 -2.59
N TYR A 106 7.55 -14.71 -2.57
CA TYR A 106 8.53 -15.56 -3.24
C TYR A 106 8.87 -16.80 -2.41
N ASP A 107 8.95 -17.97 -3.03
CA ASP A 107 9.31 -19.22 -2.36
C ASP A 107 10.83 -19.34 -2.14
N PHE A 108 11.24 -19.25 -0.88
CA PHE A 108 12.62 -19.46 -0.43
C PHE A 108 12.80 -20.79 0.35
N GLY A 109 11.84 -21.71 0.32
CA GLY A 109 11.84 -22.93 1.12
C GLY A 109 13.04 -23.86 0.89
N ASP A 110 13.60 -23.87 -0.32
CA ASP A 110 14.82 -24.65 -0.66
C ASP A 110 16.11 -24.08 -0.05
N ILE A 111 16.08 -22.83 0.39
CA ILE A 111 17.20 -22.13 1.03
C ILE A 111 16.88 -21.65 2.46
N ARG A 112 15.73 -22.04 3.01
CA ARG A 112 15.26 -21.69 4.37
C ARG A 112 16.33 -21.80 5.46
N ASP A 113 17.07 -22.91 5.47
CA ASP A 113 18.05 -23.22 6.52
C ASP A 113 19.46 -22.68 6.23
N LYS A 114 19.62 -21.85 5.18
CA LYS A 114 20.91 -21.25 4.83
C LYS A 114 21.07 -19.89 5.51
N SER A 115 22.30 -19.66 5.97
CA SER A 115 22.81 -18.33 6.30
C SER A 115 23.33 -17.73 5.00
N ILE A 116 22.75 -16.62 4.53
CA ILE A 116 23.08 -16.03 3.23
C ILE A 116 23.62 -14.60 3.39
N SER A 117 24.69 -14.29 2.69
CA SER A 117 25.21 -12.92 2.62
C SER A 117 24.27 -12.02 1.81
N PHE A 118 24.46 -10.70 1.91
CA PHE A 118 23.64 -9.73 1.17
C PHE A 118 23.62 -9.97 -0.34
N MET A 119 24.78 -10.19 -0.98
CA MET A 119 24.81 -10.45 -2.42
C MET A 119 24.19 -11.80 -2.81
N GLU A 120 24.35 -12.84 -1.98
CA GLU A 120 23.68 -14.13 -2.21
C GLU A 120 22.15 -14.01 -2.10
N PHE A 121 21.66 -13.15 -1.18
CA PHE A 121 20.23 -12.86 -1.08
C PHE A 121 19.71 -12.14 -2.33
N ILE A 122 20.42 -11.12 -2.82
CA ILE A 122 20.04 -10.42 -4.07
C ILE A 122 19.99 -11.38 -5.26
N ASP A 123 21.01 -12.23 -5.44
CA ASP A 123 21.05 -13.24 -6.52
C ASP A 123 19.89 -14.25 -6.42
N GLU A 124 19.56 -14.72 -5.21
CA GLU A 124 18.42 -15.62 -5.02
C GLU A 124 17.10 -14.89 -5.22
N PHE A 125 16.96 -13.63 -4.79
CA PHE A 125 15.77 -12.83 -5.02
C PHE A 125 15.49 -12.67 -6.52
N GLU A 126 16.48 -12.24 -7.32
CA GLU A 126 16.35 -12.13 -8.78
C GLU A 126 15.86 -13.44 -9.42
N LYS A 127 16.44 -14.56 -8.99
CA LYS A 127 16.08 -15.89 -9.47
C LYS A 127 14.67 -16.31 -9.05
N LYS A 128 14.25 -16.03 -7.82
CA LYS A 128 12.93 -16.42 -7.29
C LYS A 128 11.81 -15.55 -7.84
N ALA A 129 12.05 -14.25 -7.91
CA ALA A 129 11.12 -13.28 -8.48
C ALA A 129 11.14 -13.28 -10.02
N ASN A 130 12.15 -13.90 -10.65
CA ASN A 130 12.37 -13.88 -12.10
C ASN A 130 12.41 -12.43 -12.63
N VAL A 131 13.26 -11.63 -11.99
CA VAL A 131 13.48 -10.21 -12.28
C VAL A 131 14.98 -9.91 -12.41
N GLU A 132 15.27 -8.75 -13.01
CA GLU A 132 16.59 -8.14 -13.03
C GLU A 132 16.54 -6.87 -12.18
N ILE A 133 17.35 -6.80 -11.12
CA ILE A 133 17.47 -5.65 -10.24
C ILE A 133 18.47 -4.66 -10.85
N GLY A 134 18.03 -3.43 -11.08
CA GLY A 134 18.86 -2.34 -11.60
C GLY A 134 19.39 -1.41 -10.51
N THR A 135 18.64 -1.20 -9.44
CA THR A 135 19.07 -0.34 -8.32
C THR A 135 18.65 -0.94 -7.00
N ILE A 136 19.53 -0.86 -6.01
CA ILE A 136 19.24 -1.24 -4.63
C ILE A 136 19.45 -0.01 -3.76
N ALA A 137 18.41 0.35 -3.01
CA ALA A 137 18.45 1.40 -2.00
C ALA A 137 17.93 0.86 -0.66
N TYR A 138 18.26 1.54 0.43
CA TYR A 138 17.81 1.13 1.77
C TYR A 138 17.30 2.31 2.59
N ALA A 139 16.45 2.01 3.57
CA ALA A 139 16.02 2.92 4.61
C ALA A 139 15.88 2.16 5.95
N TYR A 140 15.94 2.90 7.06
CA TYR A 140 15.57 2.37 8.37
C TYR A 140 14.13 2.78 8.70
N ILE A 141 13.27 1.80 8.97
CA ILE A 141 11.86 2.00 9.33
C ILE A 141 11.61 1.51 10.76
N ASP A 142 10.43 1.78 11.31
CA ASP A 142 10.03 1.49 12.70
C ASP A 142 8.65 0.84 12.71
N CYS A 143 8.62 -0.43 12.30
CA CYS A 143 7.38 -1.18 12.13
C CYS A 143 6.55 -1.15 13.42
N GLY A 144 5.29 -0.71 13.33
CA GLY A 144 4.41 -0.62 14.49
C GLY A 144 4.72 0.48 15.51
N ASP A 145 5.65 1.41 15.20
CA ASP A 145 6.00 2.57 16.05
C ASP A 145 6.46 2.17 17.47
N ASP A 146 7.31 1.14 17.57
CA ASP A 146 7.84 0.62 18.84
C ASP A 146 9.22 1.18 19.21
N GLY A 147 9.83 1.96 18.31
CA GLY A 147 11.13 2.61 18.47
C GLY A 147 12.32 1.75 18.04
N LYS A 148 12.11 0.50 17.63
CA LYS A 148 13.18 -0.36 17.10
C LYS A 148 13.22 -0.24 15.59
N LYS A 149 14.43 -0.22 15.03
CA LYS A 149 14.60 -0.06 13.60
C LYS A 149 14.65 -1.40 12.88
N GLU A 150 13.99 -1.46 11.73
CA GLU A 150 14.12 -2.49 10.71
C GLU A 150 14.84 -1.93 9.48
N LEU A 151 15.46 -2.81 8.71
CA LEU A 151 16.03 -2.48 7.41
C LEU A 151 14.97 -2.73 6.32
N ALA A 152 14.58 -1.67 5.61
CA ALA A 152 13.81 -1.76 4.39
C ALA A 152 14.74 -1.62 3.18
N LEU A 153 14.60 -2.47 2.18
CA LEU A 153 15.25 -2.35 0.88
C LEU A 153 14.22 -1.98 -0.18
N ASP A 154 14.56 -1.02 -1.03
CA ASP A 154 13.87 -0.72 -2.29
C ASP A 154 14.73 -1.32 -3.42
N LEU A 155 14.22 -2.38 -4.03
CA LEU A 155 14.82 -3.08 -5.15
C LEU A 155 14.09 -2.64 -6.42
N LYS A 156 14.73 -1.77 -7.20
CA LYS A 156 14.19 -1.40 -8.52
C LYS A 156 14.44 -2.53 -9.49
N ALA A 157 13.42 -3.33 -9.73
CA ALA A 157 13.49 -4.55 -10.51
C ALA A 157 12.59 -4.49 -11.75
N LYS A 158 12.94 -5.22 -12.81
CA LYS A 158 12.09 -5.39 -14.00
C LYS A 158 11.95 -6.87 -14.32
N SER A 159 10.78 -7.31 -14.78
CA SER A 159 10.61 -8.63 -15.36
C SER A 159 10.73 -8.58 -16.89
N GLY A 160 11.64 -9.37 -17.46
CA GLY A 160 11.86 -9.45 -18.91
C GLY A 160 12.11 -8.08 -19.57
N SER A 161 11.26 -7.71 -20.54
CA SER A 161 11.33 -6.41 -21.21
C SER A 161 10.42 -5.34 -20.59
N GLY A 162 9.96 -5.56 -19.36
CA GLY A 162 9.08 -4.65 -18.61
C GLY A 162 9.78 -3.37 -18.15
N THR A 163 9.00 -2.50 -17.53
CA THR A 163 9.51 -1.31 -16.83
C THR A 163 10.02 -1.68 -15.45
N PHE A 164 10.98 -0.91 -14.94
CA PHE A 164 11.39 -1.04 -13.55
C PHE A 164 10.24 -0.63 -12.60
N ALA A 165 9.97 -1.48 -11.63
CA ALA A 165 9.06 -1.25 -10.50
C ALA A 165 9.84 -1.42 -9.18
N ASN A 166 9.26 -0.93 -8.08
CA ASN A 166 9.87 -1.00 -6.76
C ASN A 166 9.37 -2.25 -6.03
N ASP A 167 10.23 -3.25 -5.86
CA ASP A 167 9.99 -4.35 -4.93
C ASP A 167 10.54 -3.96 -3.55
N TYR A 168 9.78 -4.19 -2.49
CA TYR A 168 10.24 -3.89 -1.13
C TYR A 168 10.56 -5.14 -0.36
N VAL A 169 11.63 -5.10 0.43
CA VAL A 169 12.04 -6.17 1.34
C VAL A 169 12.21 -5.59 2.73
N VAL A 170 11.73 -6.28 3.77
CA VAL A 170 11.92 -5.85 5.16
C VAL A 170 12.65 -6.93 5.95
N ILE A 171 13.69 -6.51 6.66
CA ILE A 171 14.58 -7.34 7.47
C ILE A 171 14.60 -6.82 8.90
N LYS A 172 14.48 -7.73 9.86
CA LYS A 172 14.43 -7.42 11.29
C LYS A 172 15.46 -8.23 12.08
N ASP A 173 16.08 -7.61 13.08
CA ASP A 173 16.81 -8.33 14.11
C ASP A 173 15.83 -9.02 15.09
N ILE A 174 15.85 -10.35 15.09
CA ILE A 174 15.09 -11.19 16.02
C ILE A 174 16.09 -12.00 16.84
N ASP A 175 16.18 -11.68 18.13
CA ASP A 175 17.08 -12.33 19.10
C ASP A 175 18.58 -12.33 18.70
N GLY A 176 19.04 -11.31 17.97
CA GLY A 176 20.43 -11.14 17.54
C GLY A 176 20.74 -11.77 16.17
N GLU A 177 19.72 -12.22 15.45
CA GLU A 177 19.82 -12.80 14.11
C GLU A 177 18.94 -12.00 13.14
N LEU A 178 19.50 -11.62 11.98
CA LEU A 178 18.73 -10.95 10.94
C LEU A 178 17.81 -11.95 10.25
N GLN A 179 16.53 -11.60 10.20
CA GLN A 179 15.48 -12.40 9.57
C GLN A 179 14.81 -11.61 8.46
N LEU A 180 14.58 -12.24 7.31
CA LEU A 180 13.61 -11.74 6.34
C LEU A 180 12.22 -11.82 6.98
N ILE A 181 11.49 -10.72 7.00
CA ILE A 181 10.14 -10.67 7.59
C ILE A 181 9.05 -10.27 6.60
N TYR A 182 9.41 -9.72 5.44
CA TYR A 182 8.44 -9.37 4.42
C TYR A 182 9.07 -9.15 3.03
N THR A 183 8.30 -9.45 1.99
CA THR A 183 8.57 -9.05 0.61
C THR A 183 7.30 -8.51 -0.01
N LEU A 184 7.40 -7.41 -0.76
CA LEU A 184 6.32 -6.81 -1.53
C LEU A 184 6.70 -6.80 -3.00
N ASP A 185 5.90 -7.46 -3.82
CA ASP A 185 5.99 -7.37 -5.28
C ASP A 185 5.57 -5.96 -5.72
N GLY A 186 6.41 -5.30 -6.51
CA GLY A 186 6.20 -3.97 -7.06
C GLY A 186 5.25 -3.90 -8.25
N GLU A 187 4.80 -5.03 -8.81
CA GLU A 187 3.90 -5.05 -9.97
C GLU A 187 2.45 -4.71 -9.59
N CYS A 188 2.20 -3.43 -9.35
CA CYS A 188 0.86 -2.85 -9.40
C CYS A 188 0.60 -2.40 -10.86
N GLY A 189 -0.44 -2.95 -11.52
CA GLY A 189 -0.77 -2.65 -12.92
C GLY A 189 -0.87 -1.16 -13.27
N ALA A 190 -1.12 -0.82 -14.54
CA ALA A 190 -1.01 0.57 -15.02
C ALA A 190 -1.74 1.62 -14.14
N ASN A 191 -1.00 2.65 -13.70
CA ASN A 191 -1.43 3.71 -12.76
C ASN A 191 -1.69 3.25 -11.32
N GLY A 192 -1.20 2.07 -10.94
CA GLY A 192 -1.13 1.61 -9.57
C GLY A 192 0.10 2.16 -8.83
N TRP A 193 0.11 1.95 -7.52
CA TRP A 193 1.26 2.18 -6.65
C TRP A 193 1.25 1.19 -5.50
N ASN A 194 2.45 0.84 -5.03
CA ASN A 194 2.71 0.06 -3.83
C ASN A 194 3.63 0.90 -2.94
N ASP A 195 3.14 1.25 -1.76
CA ASP A 195 3.82 2.12 -0.82
C ASP A 195 4.06 1.39 0.49
N LEU A 196 5.31 1.40 0.95
CA LEU A 196 5.72 1.00 2.30
C LEU A 196 6.18 2.24 3.05
N ASN A 197 5.49 2.58 4.14
CA ASN A 197 5.83 3.77 4.93
C ASN A 197 6.80 3.48 6.09
N GLU A 198 7.24 4.54 6.77
CA GLU A 198 8.21 4.48 7.87
C GLU A 198 7.76 3.66 9.09
N TYR A 199 6.48 3.30 9.19
CA TYR A 199 5.91 2.52 10.29
C TYR A 199 5.43 1.12 9.87
N GLY A 200 5.82 0.66 8.68
CA GLY A 200 5.46 -0.67 8.18
C GLY A 200 4.03 -0.78 7.63
N TYR A 201 3.31 0.33 7.48
CA TYR A 201 2.02 0.34 6.76
C TYR A 201 2.26 0.17 5.27
N ILE A 202 1.50 -0.74 4.68
CA ILE A 202 1.53 -1.06 3.27
C ILE A 202 0.20 -0.60 2.67
N GLY A 203 0.28 0.33 1.73
CA GLY A 203 -0.84 0.75 0.90
C GLY A 203 -0.60 0.30 -0.52
N THR A 204 -1.60 -0.34 -1.10
CA THR A 204 -1.58 -0.73 -2.51
C THR A 204 -2.80 -0.15 -3.19
N TYR A 205 -2.60 0.39 -4.37
CA TYR A 205 -3.67 0.83 -5.24
C TYR A 205 -3.41 0.32 -6.65
N GLY A 206 -4.44 -0.16 -7.32
CA GLY A 206 -4.29 -0.68 -8.67
C GLY A 206 -5.58 -0.66 -9.46
N GLN A 207 -5.47 -1.09 -10.72
CA GLN A 207 -6.63 -1.38 -11.56
C GLN A 207 -6.98 -2.86 -11.43
N GLY A 208 -8.24 -3.14 -11.12
CA GLY A 208 -8.78 -4.49 -10.97
C GLY A 208 -9.28 -5.06 -12.28
N ILE A 209 -10.29 -5.93 -12.21
CA ILE A 209 -11.01 -6.43 -13.40
C ILE A 209 -11.75 -5.26 -14.05
N SER A 210 -11.70 -5.16 -15.38
CA SER A 210 -12.27 -4.04 -16.15
C SER A 210 -11.60 -2.69 -15.82
N THR A 211 -12.36 -1.60 -15.78
CA THR A 211 -11.88 -0.26 -15.36
C THR A 211 -12.01 -0.01 -13.85
N SER A 212 -12.31 -1.05 -13.07
CA SER A 212 -12.41 -0.96 -11.61
C SER A 212 -11.04 -0.64 -11.00
N ARG A 213 -11.07 0.01 -9.84
CA ARG A 213 -9.88 0.30 -9.05
C ARG A 213 -10.02 -0.41 -7.72
N TYR A 214 -8.89 -0.80 -7.16
CA TYR A 214 -8.86 -1.34 -5.82
C TYR A 214 -7.87 -0.60 -4.94
N HIS A 215 -8.13 -0.67 -3.65
CA HIS A 215 -7.22 -0.29 -2.59
C HIS A 215 -7.05 -1.45 -1.63
N GLU A 216 -5.82 -1.79 -1.30
CA GLU A 216 -5.47 -2.76 -0.28
C GLU A 216 -4.64 -2.08 0.81
N ALA A 217 -4.88 -2.49 2.05
CA ALA A 217 -4.12 -2.03 3.20
C ALA A 217 -3.61 -3.23 4.00
N ALA A 218 -2.36 -3.17 4.44
CA ALA A 218 -1.77 -4.12 5.37
C ALA A 218 -0.78 -3.41 6.31
N LEU A 219 -0.31 -4.14 7.33
CA LEU A 219 0.65 -3.64 8.31
C LEU A 219 1.65 -4.73 8.66
N ILE A 220 2.94 -4.38 8.70
CA ILE A 220 3.96 -5.16 9.40
C ILE A 220 3.99 -4.65 10.84
N ASP A 221 3.62 -5.51 11.80
CA ASP A 221 3.60 -5.12 13.22
C ASP A 221 5.02 -5.04 13.84
N ALA A 222 5.10 -4.56 15.08
CA ALA A 222 6.35 -4.41 15.83
C ALA A 222 7.10 -5.73 16.06
N ASP A 223 6.42 -6.87 15.95
CA ASP A 223 7.04 -8.20 16.07
C ASP A 223 7.48 -8.74 14.70
N GLY A 224 7.23 -8.00 13.62
CA GLY A 224 7.58 -8.35 12.24
C GLY A 224 6.52 -9.21 11.54
N ASN A 225 5.33 -9.38 12.12
CA ASN A 225 4.28 -10.17 11.49
C ASN A 225 3.49 -9.31 10.49
N TYR A 226 3.28 -9.87 9.30
CA TYR A 226 2.35 -9.31 8.34
C TYR A 226 0.90 -9.46 8.83
N LYS A 227 0.16 -8.37 8.82
CA LYS A 227 -1.26 -8.29 9.15
C LYS A 227 -2.02 -7.73 7.95
N TYR A 228 -2.72 -8.61 7.25
CA TYR A 228 -3.62 -8.21 6.19
C TYR A 228 -4.75 -7.33 6.75
N GLY A 229 -4.92 -6.12 6.24
CA GLY A 229 -6.02 -5.25 6.62
C GLY A 229 -7.28 -5.64 5.86
N TYR A 230 -7.41 -5.14 4.65
CA TYR A 230 -8.57 -5.34 3.79
C TYR A 230 -8.17 -5.12 2.33
N PHE A 231 -9.01 -5.64 1.44
CA PHE A 231 -9.04 -5.27 0.03
C PHE A 231 -10.38 -4.64 -0.29
N ASP A 232 -10.37 -3.51 -0.97
CA ASP A 232 -11.55 -2.74 -1.33
C ASP A 232 -11.60 -2.50 -2.84
N TYR A 233 -12.60 -3.07 -3.51
CA TYR A 233 -12.98 -2.77 -4.90
C TYR A 233 -13.80 -1.48 -4.97
N SER A 234 -13.33 -0.41 -4.34
CA SER A 234 -13.90 0.91 -4.50
C SER A 234 -12.80 1.86 -4.96
N GLY A 235 -12.83 2.16 -6.26
CA GLY A 235 -12.27 3.43 -6.69
C GLY A 235 -13.05 4.57 -6.05
N ASP A 236 -12.52 5.79 -6.04
CA ASP A 236 -13.38 6.97 -5.98
C ASP A 236 -13.84 7.26 -7.42
N PRO A 237 -15.16 7.19 -7.76
CA PRO A 237 -16.34 7.19 -6.89
C PRO A 237 -17.11 5.85 -6.72
N GLY A 238 -16.46 4.69 -6.82
CA GLY A 238 -17.01 3.34 -6.65
C GLY A 238 -17.01 2.56 -7.96
N MET A 239 -17.55 1.34 -7.94
CA MET A 239 -17.88 0.59 -9.16
C MET A 239 -19.22 1.05 -9.72
N ASP A 240 -19.33 1.23 -11.03
CA ASP A 240 -20.64 1.43 -11.64
C ASP A 240 -21.44 0.12 -11.74
N LEU A 241 -22.68 0.22 -12.20
CA LEU A 241 -23.58 -0.93 -12.32
C LEU A 241 -23.03 -2.01 -13.25
N GLU A 242 -22.39 -1.63 -14.35
CA GLU A 242 -21.82 -2.57 -15.33
C GLU A 242 -20.72 -3.39 -14.68
N GLN A 243 -19.74 -2.69 -14.09
CA GLN A 243 -18.61 -3.31 -13.39
C GLN A 243 -19.08 -4.24 -12.26
N PHE A 244 -20.01 -3.77 -11.43
CA PHE A 244 -20.52 -4.57 -10.32
C PHE A 244 -21.28 -5.81 -10.80
N TYR A 245 -22.07 -5.68 -11.89
CA TYR A 245 -22.79 -6.78 -12.49
C TYR A 245 -21.84 -7.83 -13.08
N GLU A 246 -20.81 -7.42 -13.82
CA GLU A 246 -19.79 -8.31 -14.39
C GLU A 246 -19.10 -9.15 -13.31
N ILE A 247 -18.81 -8.55 -12.15
CA ILE A 247 -18.11 -9.21 -11.04
C ILE A 247 -19.04 -10.13 -10.24
N ASN A 248 -20.26 -9.67 -9.91
CA ASN A 248 -21.08 -10.29 -8.86
C ASN A 248 -22.38 -10.98 -9.32
N ALA A 249 -22.91 -10.70 -10.52
CA ALA A 249 -24.18 -11.29 -10.98
C ALA A 249 -24.01 -12.59 -11.77
N GLY A 250 -22.81 -12.84 -12.31
CA GLY A 250 -22.59 -13.90 -13.29
C GLY A 250 -23.28 -13.56 -14.62
N SER A 251 -22.64 -13.90 -15.73
CA SER A 251 -22.95 -13.41 -17.08
C SER A 251 -24.27 -13.90 -17.71
N THR A 252 -25.35 -14.10 -16.95
CA THR A 252 -26.52 -14.87 -17.41
C THR A 252 -27.78 -14.07 -17.75
N ASP A 253 -27.90 -12.78 -17.39
CA ASP A 253 -29.09 -11.98 -17.71
C ASP A 253 -28.78 -10.51 -18.04
N TYR A 254 -28.03 -10.32 -19.13
CA TYR A 254 -27.60 -8.99 -19.61
C TYR A 254 -28.78 -8.05 -19.96
N GLU A 255 -29.94 -8.61 -20.33
CA GLU A 255 -31.16 -7.81 -20.61
C GLU A 255 -31.62 -7.06 -19.35
N LYS A 256 -31.60 -7.71 -18.18
CA LYS A 256 -31.99 -7.09 -16.90
C LYS A 256 -31.00 -6.00 -16.47
N TYR A 257 -29.72 -6.13 -16.82
CA TYR A 257 -28.72 -5.07 -16.63
C TYR A 257 -29.03 -3.84 -17.51
N GLU A 258 -29.29 -4.04 -18.81
CA GLU A 258 -29.59 -2.94 -19.73
C GLU A 258 -30.83 -2.16 -19.28
N GLU A 259 -31.90 -2.86 -18.86
CA GLU A 259 -33.12 -2.24 -18.33
C GLU A 259 -32.84 -1.38 -17.09
N LEU A 260 -32.00 -1.87 -16.17
CA LEU A 260 -31.61 -1.12 -14.98
C LEU A 260 -30.77 0.11 -15.33
N ASN A 261 -29.83 -0.03 -16.28
CA ASN A 261 -28.98 1.08 -16.68
C ASN A 261 -29.79 2.19 -17.38
N GLU A 262 -30.68 1.82 -18.30
CA GLU A 262 -31.61 2.77 -18.94
C GLU A 262 -32.52 3.46 -17.92
N ALA A 263 -33.02 2.73 -16.91
CA ALA A 263 -33.82 3.30 -15.84
C ALA A 263 -33.01 4.29 -14.98
N ALA A 264 -31.77 3.95 -14.64
CA ALA A 264 -30.86 4.82 -13.88
C ALA A 264 -30.64 6.15 -14.62
N GLU A 265 -30.31 6.08 -15.91
CA GLU A 265 -30.14 7.25 -16.78
C GLU A 265 -31.41 8.10 -16.90
N ALA A 266 -32.56 7.46 -17.11
CA ALA A 266 -33.86 8.15 -17.22
C ALA A 266 -34.24 8.90 -15.93
N HIS A 267 -33.81 8.39 -14.78
CA HIS A 267 -34.00 9.04 -13.48
C HIS A 267 -32.90 10.04 -13.12
N GLY A 268 -31.83 10.14 -13.92
CA GLY A 268 -30.68 10.98 -13.63
C GLY A 268 -29.93 10.54 -12.36
N ILE A 269 -29.96 9.24 -12.07
CA ILE A 269 -29.32 8.62 -10.91
C ILE A 269 -28.21 7.68 -11.40
N LYS A 270 -27.09 7.65 -10.68
CA LYS A 270 -25.95 6.77 -10.91
C LYS A 270 -25.72 5.95 -9.64
N PRO A 271 -26.07 4.66 -9.61
CA PRO A 271 -25.68 3.79 -8.50
C PRO A 271 -24.18 3.53 -8.54
N MET A 272 -23.53 3.64 -7.39
CA MET A 272 -22.12 3.32 -7.18
C MET A 272 -22.01 2.25 -6.11
N PHE A 273 -21.34 1.15 -6.45
CA PHE A 273 -21.20 -0.04 -5.61
C PHE A 273 -19.80 -0.11 -5.01
N TYR A 274 -19.73 -0.62 -3.80
CA TYR A 274 -18.51 -0.77 -3.01
C TYR A 274 -18.45 -2.20 -2.50
N GLU A 275 -17.30 -2.84 -2.61
CA GLU A 275 -17.06 -4.20 -2.13
C GLU A 275 -15.76 -4.23 -1.32
N ALA A 276 -15.84 -4.61 -0.05
CA ALA A 276 -14.66 -4.85 0.78
C ALA A 276 -14.56 -6.33 1.14
N SER A 277 -13.37 -6.90 0.98
CA SER A 277 -12.98 -8.23 1.45
C SER A 277 -12.12 -8.07 2.69
N ILE A 278 -12.59 -8.61 3.82
CA ILE A 278 -11.92 -8.54 5.11
C ILE A 278 -11.74 -9.97 5.63
N PRO A 279 -10.53 -10.39 6.05
CA PRO A 279 -10.31 -11.72 6.59
C PRO A 279 -11.07 -11.87 7.91
N ASP A 280 -11.70 -13.04 8.12
CA ASP A 280 -12.32 -13.34 9.40
C ASP A 280 -11.24 -13.65 10.44
N ASN A 281 -11.20 -12.86 11.51
CA ASN A 281 -10.28 -13.06 12.63
C ASN A 281 -10.51 -14.40 13.38
N ASN A 282 -11.60 -15.12 13.12
CA ASN A 282 -11.99 -16.33 13.86
C ASN A 282 -11.95 -17.64 13.07
N SER A 283 -11.57 -17.62 11.79
CA SER A 283 -11.54 -18.84 10.99
C SER A 283 -10.18 -19.05 10.35
N ASN A 284 -9.68 -20.29 10.44
CA ASN A 284 -8.62 -20.79 9.57
C ASN A 284 -9.16 -21.04 8.13
N SER A 285 -10.13 -20.25 7.67
CA SER A 285 -10.71 -20.39 6.34
C SER A 285 -10.24 -19.22 5.48
N GLU A 286 -9.71 -19.54 4.30
CA GLU A 286 -9.36 -18.61 3.22
C GLU A 286 -10.54 -17.77 2.68
N GLU A 287 -11.75 -17.97 3.20
CA GLU A 287 -12.92 -17.18 2.81
C GLU A 287 -12.92 -15.81 3.52
N TYR A 288 -12.47 -14.79 2.81
CA TYR A 288 -12.67 -13.39 3.19
C TYR A 288 -14.15 -13.08 3.30
N GLN A 289 -14.56 -12.47 4.42
CA GLN A 289 -15.90 -11.95 4.55
C GLN A 289 -16.06 -10.73 3.65
N LYS A 290 -17.02 -10.80 2.73
CA LYS A 290 -17.35 -9.71 1.83
C LYS A 290 -18.43 -8.81 2.39
N TYR A 291 -18.24 -7.51 2.24
CA TYR A 291 -19.18 -6.46 2.62
C TYR A 291 -19.51 -5.61 1.40
N TYR A 292 -20.78 -5.31 1.22
CA TYR A 292 -21.27 -4.60 0.05
C TYR A 292 -22.07 -3.37 0.45
N CYS A 293 -21.82 -2.25 -0.22
CA CYS A 293 -22.59 -1.03 -0.06
C CYS A 293 -22.97 -0.48 -1.44
N VAL A 294 -24.10 0.22 -1.52
CA VAL A 294 -24.49 1.01 -2.70
C VAL A 294 -24.85 2.43 -2.27
N GLU A 295 -24.27 3.40 -2.96
CA GLU A 295 -24.63 4.81 -2.88
C GLU A 295 -25.23 5.27 -4.20
N PHE A 296 -26.03 6.33 -4.18
CA PHE A 296 -26.69 6.86 -5.36
C PHE A 296 -26.27 8.30 -5.57
N TYR A 297 -25.84 8.63 -6.78
CA TYR A 297 -25.40 9.97 -7.14
C TYR A 297 -26.32 10.54 -8.23
N ASN A 298 -26.47 11.86 -8.27
CA ASN A 298 -27.14 12.50 -9.41
C ASN A 298 -26.18 12.73 -10.58
N THR A 299 -26.67 13.25 -11.70
CA THR A 299 -25.85 13.60 -12.88
C THR A 299 -24.80 14.69 -12.64
N SER A 300 -24.86 15.40 -11.51
CA SER A 300 -23.85 16.37 -11.06
C SER A 300 -22.83 15.77 -10.08
N ASN A 301 -22.85 14.44 -9.88
CA ASN A 301 -22.03 13.69 -8.93
C ASN A 301 -22.26 14.09 -7.46
N GLU A 302 -23.47 14.52 -7.11
CA GLU A 302 -23.86 14.77 -5.72
C GLU A 302 -24.59 13.55 -5.16
N LEU A 303 -24.26 13.18 -3.92
CA LEU A 303 -24.91 12.09 -3.21
C LEU A 303 -26.41 12.36 -3.03
N VAL A 304 -27.24 11.36 -3.31
CA VAL A 304 -28.69 11.37 -3.20
C VAL A 304 -29.10 10.38 -2.11
N ASP A 305 -29.90 10.83 -1.15
CA ASP A 305 -30.48 9.91 -0.15
C ASP A 305 -31.38 8.90 -0.87
N ALA A 306 -31.21 7.61 -0.60
CA ALA A 306 -32.03 6.55 -1.17
C ALA A 306 -33.54 6.79 -0.96
N LYS A 307 -33.94 7.47 0.14
CA LYS A 307 -35.33 7.86 0.43
C LYS A 307 -35.85 8.98 -0.46
N GLU A 308 -34.95 9.78 -1.03
CA GLU A 308 -35.27 10.88 -1.95
C GLU A 308 -35.34 10.41 -3.41
N ILE A 309 -34.93 9.17 -3.69
CA ILE A 309 -35.18 8.51 -4.97
C ILE A 309 -36.70 8.35 -5.08
N LYS A 310 -37.33 9.27 -5.81
CA LYS A 310 -38.80 9.35 -5.99
C LYS A 310 -39.41 8.13 -6.64
N ASN A 311 -38.59 7.17 -7.06
CA ASN A 311 -39.00 5.92 -7.66
C ASN A 311 -38.52 4.73 -6.81
N GLU A 312 -39.34 4.33 -5.83
CA GLU A 312 -39.10 3.12 -5.02
C GLU A 312 -38.93 1.87 -5.91
N GLU A 313 -39.56 1.82 -7.09
CA GLU A 313 -39.45 0.70 -8.04
C GLU A 313 -38.02 0.53 -8.57
N PHE A 314 -37.33 1.63 -8.88
CA PHE A 314 -35.94 1.58 -9.36
C PHE A 314 -34.99 1.00 -8.30
N TYR A 315 -35.10 1.46 -7.06
CA TYR A 315 -34.30 0.94 -5.95
C TYR A 315 -34.60 -0.55 -5.72
N MET A 316 -35.88 -0.94 -5.72
CA MET A 316 -36.29 -2.33 -5.55
C MET A 316 -35.78 -3.23 -6.67
N ASN A 317 -35.75 -2.75 -7.92
CA ASN A 317 -35.24 -3.53 -9.05
C ASN A 317 -33.72 -3.80 -8.93
N ILE A 318 -32.94 -2.82 -8.46
CA ILE A 318 -31.51 -3.05 -8.16
C ILE A 318 -31.36 -4.12 -7.09
N MET A 319 -32.11 -4.02 -5.99
CA MET A 319 -32.04 -4.99 -4.89
C MET A 319 -32.50 -6.39 -5.33
N GLU A 320 -33.42 -6.49 -6.27
CA GLU A 320 -33.88 -7.78 -6.82
C GLU A 320 -32.82 -8.43 -7.73
N VAL A 321 -32.10 -7.66 -8.55
CA VAL A 321 -31.01 -8.18 -9.38
C VAL A 321 -29.88 -8.78 -8.54
N PHE A 322 -29.63 -8.18 -7.38
CA PHE A 322 -28.60 -8.60 -6.46
C PHE A 322 -29.19 -9.22 -5.19
N GLU A 323 -30.28 -10.00 -5.31
CA GLU A 323 -30.99 -10.57 -4.14
C GLU A 323 -30.12 -11.50 -3.28
N HIS A 324 -29.05 -12.07 -3.86
CA HIS A 324 -28.05 -12.88 -3.18
C HIS A 324 -27.03 -12.07 -2.38
N ILE A 325 -27.01 -10.74 -2.54
CA ILE A 325 -26.08 -9.82 -1.89
C ILE A 325 -26.78 -9.08 -0.76
N HIS A 326 -26.17 -9.10 0.42
CA HIS A 326 -26.61 -8.30 1.54
C HIS A 326 -25.90 -6.94 1.55
N PHE A 327 -26.60 -5.90 1.10
CA PHE A 327 -26.10 -4.53 1.20
C PHE A 327 -26.25 -3.96 2.61
N ILE A 328 -25.17 -3.36 3.10
CA ILE A 328 -25.13 -2.56 4.33
C ILE A 328 -25.05 -1.06 3.99
N SER A 329 -25.25 -0.21 5.00
CA SER A 329 -25.08 1.24 4.81
C SER A 329 -23.61 1.63 4.63
N LYS A 330 -23.32 2.77 3.99
CA LYS A 330 -21.95 3.27 3.84
C LYS A 330 -21.25 3.50 5.18
N GLU A 331 -21.98 4.01 6.18
CA GLU A 331 -21.46 4.18 7.55
C GLU A 331 -21.05 2.84 8.16
N GLU A 332 -21.85 1.79 7.99
CA GLU A 332 -21.50 0.45 8.48
C GLU A 332 -20.33 -0.14 7.70
N TYR A 333 -20.30 0.05 6.38
CA TYR A 333 -19.21 -0.39 5.52
C TYR A 333 -17.87 0.23 5.92
N ASP A 334 -17.82 1.55 6.05
CA ASP A 334 -16.62 2.28 6.48
C ASP A 334 -16.21 1.88 7.89
N LYS A 335 -17.19 1.63 8.77
CA LYS A 335 -16.94 1.11 10.10
C LYS A 335 -16.30 -0.28 10.07
N LYS A 336 -16.69 -1.18 9.16
CA LYS A 336 -16.07 -2.52 9.05
C LYS A 336 -14.59 -2.42 8.66
N ILE A 337 -14.27 -1.55 7.70
CA ILE A 337 -12.88 -1.27 7.31
C ILE A 337 -12.09 -0.65 8.47
N ALA A 338 -12.64 0.38 9.11
CA ALA A 338 -11.97 1.07 10.21
C ALA A 338 -11.77 0.15 11.44
N ASP A 339 -12.76 -0.67 11.79
CA ASP A 339 -12.64 -1.65 12.87
C ASP A 339 -11.53 -2.66 12.54
N ARG A 340 -11.42 -3.11 11.29
CA ARG A 340 -10.34 -4.00 10.86
C ARG A 340 -8.97 -3.35 10.92
N GLN A 341 -8.84 -2.11 10.43
CA GLN A 341 -7.60 -1.34 10.53
C GLN A 341 -7.16 -1.21 12.00
N ALA A 342 -8.09 -0.87 12.90
CA ALA A 342 -7.78 -0.78 14.33
C ALA A 342 -7.37 -2.15 14.92
N ASP A 343 -8.03 -3.24 14.53
CA ASP A 343 -7.74 -4.60 15.00
C ASP A 343 -6.33 -5.08 14.63
N ILE A 344 -5.81 -4.69 13.46
CA ILE A 344 -4.43 -5.00 13.06
C ILE A 344 -3.40 -4.08 13.70
N GLY A 345 -3.82 -3.05 14.44
CA GLY A 345 -2.94 -2.08 15.09
C GLY A 345 -2.65 -0.83 14.26
N LEU A 346 -3.36 -0.61 13.14
CA LEU A 346 -3.23 0.60 12.34
C LEU A 346 -3.84 1.79 13.08
N THR A 347 -2.98 2.72 13.50
CA THR A 347 -3.39 3.98 14.12
C THR A 347 -3.29 5.12 13.11
N ASP A 348 -3.95 6.26 13.37
CA ASP A 348 -3.82 7.46 12.53
C ASP A 348 -2.35 7.87 12.33
N LYS A 349 -1.50 7.71 13.35
CA LYS A 349 -0.07 8.01 13.25
C LYS A 349 0.62 7.06 12.27
N ILE A 350 0.41 5.76 12.43
CA ILE A 350 1.02 4.73 11.56
C ILE A 350 0.52 4.90 10.13
N GLY A 351 -0.78 5.06 9.92
CA GLY A 351 -1.37 5.19 8.57
C GLY A 351 -1.04 6.50 7.85
N SER A 352 -0.61 7.53 8.57
CA SER A 352 -0.15 8.81 7.98
C SER A 352 1.38 8.98 7.97
N GLY A 353 2.12 7.91 8.29
CA GLY A 353 3.59 7.90 8.24
C GLY A 353 4.12 8.23 6.84
N ALA A 354 5.30 8.84 6.80
CA ALA A 354 5.93 9.23 5.54
C ALA A 354 6.49 8.02 4.79
N ILE A 355 6.59 8.12 3.46
CA ILE A 355 7.42 7.20 2.68
C ILE A 355 8.89 7.45 3.05
N PRO A 356 9.66 6.42 3.43
CA PRO A 356 11.06 6.60 3.82
C PRO A 356 11.91 7.22 2.71
N GLU A 357 12.90 8.00 3.09
CA GLU A 357 13.93 8.44 2.16
C GLU A 357 14.97 7.32 1.96
N TYR A 358 14.92 6.67 0.80
CA TYR A 358 15.82 5.58 0.47
C TYR A 358 17.18 6.08 -0.02
N THR A 359 18.26 5.54 0.56
CA THR A 359 19.65 5.80 0.18
C THR A 359 20.13 4.71 -0.78
N VAL A 360 20.51 5.10 -2.00
CA VAL A 360 21.06 4.16 -3.00
C VAL A 360 22.40 3.60 -2.54
N ILE A 361 22.54 2.28 -2.59
CA ILE A 361 23.77 1.57 -2.21
C ILE A 361 24.42 0.84 -3.36
N LEU A 362 23.65 0.40 -4.36
CA LEU A 362 24.17 -0.24 -5.56
C LEU A 362 23.36 0.17 -6.80
N ASN A 363 24.08 0.39 -7.90
CA ASN A 363 23.51 0.42 -9.25
C ASN A 363 24.08 -0.78 -10.01
N LEU A 364 23.20 -1.69 -10.41
CA LEU A 364 23.50 -2.87 -11.20
C LEU A 364 23.23 -2.55 -12.68
N LYS A 365 23.96 -3.18 -13.58
CA LYS A 365 24.03 -2.82 -15.00
C LYS A 365 23.04 -3.58 -15.86
#